data_AF-A0A7W6RIX8-F1
#
_entry.id   AF-A0A7W6RIX8-F1
#
_cell.length_a   1.000
_cell.length_b   1.000
_cell.length_c   1.000
_cell.angle_alpha   90.00
_cell.angle_beta   90.00
_cell.angle_gamma   90.00
#
_symmetry.space_group_name_H-M   'P 1'
#
loop_
_entity.id
_entity.type
_entity.pdbx_description
1 polymer ?
#
loop_
_entity_poly.entity_id
_entity_poly.type
_entity_poly.pdbx_seq_one_letter_code
_entity_poly.pdbx_strand_id
1 'polypeptide(L)'
;MAPSSVEPSCYEIEILPPQPRGPSQNSFICLCCQRSRRSQLMDPDGCGICDDCLSPGLVPERPSAVHSTMFSENAALSRVGVAITTKR
;
A
#
# COMPACT_ATOMS: atom_id res chain seq x y z
N MET A 1 -25.27 -1.93 63.78
CA MET A 1 -24.98 -2.89 62.69
C MET A 1 -24.65 -2.08 61.45
N ALA A 2 -23.44 -2.21 60.93
CA ALA A 2 -22.93 -1.43 59.79
C ALA A 2 -23.58 -1.88 58.46
N PRO A 3 -23.68 -1.00 57.44
CA PRO A 3 -24.20 -1.41 56.14
C PRO A 3 -23.21 -2.37 55.47
N SER A 4 -23.77 -3.47 54.95
CA SER A 4 -23.09 -4.46 54.12
C SER A 4 -22.30 -3.78 53.00
N SER A 5 -20.97 -3.86 53.04
CA SER A 5 -20.09 -3.55 51.92
C SER A 5 -20.48 -4.42 50.74
N VAL A 6 -21.14 -3.83 49.75
CA VAL A 6 -21.40 -4.49 48.47
C VAL A 6 -20.08 -4.49 47.72
N GLU A 7 -19.35 -5.61 47.81
CA GLU A 7 -18.16 -5.84 46.99
C GLU A 7 -18.53 -5.71 45.52
N PRO A 8 -17.72 -5.00 44.70
CA PRO A 8 -17.97 -4.95 43.26
C PRO A 8 -17.87 -6.37 42.72
N SER A 9 -18.98 -6.92 42.20
CA SER A 9 -18.99 -8.25 41.63
C SER A 9 -18.03 -8.27 40.44
N CYS A 10 -16.87 -8.91 40.61
CA CYS A 10 -15.92 -9.15 39.55
C CYS A 10 -16.59 -10.12 38.57
N TYR A 11 -17.14 -9.60 37.47
CA TYR A 11 -17.70 -10.42 36.42
C TYR A 11 -16.57 -11.09 35.66
N GLU A 12 -16.54 -12.42 35.71
CA GLU A 12 -15.62 -13.24 34.93
C GLU A 12 -16.12 -13.30 33.49
N ILE A 13 -15.35 -12.71 32.57
CA ILE A 13 -15.67 -12.69 31.14
C ILE A 13 -14.77 -13.72 30.46
N GLU A 14 -15.38 -14.74 29.85
CA GLU A 14 -14.69 -15.71 29.01
C GLU A 14 -14.63 -15.21 27.56
N ILE A 15 -13.41 -15.07 27.01
CA ILE A 15 -13.20 -14.69 25.61
C ILE A 15 -13.03 -15.97 24.78
N LEU A 16 -14.03 -16.27 23.95
CA LEU A 16 -13.98 -17.42 23.05
C LEU A 16 -13.23 -17.09 21.74
N PRO A 17 -12.47 -18.04 21.17
CA PRO A 17 -11.85 -17.86 19.87
C PRO A 17 -12.91 -17.69 18.75
N PRO A 18 -12.60 -16.96 17.67
CA PRO A 18 -13.53 -16.79 16.55
C PRO A 18 -13.81 -18.12 15.85
N GLN A 19 -15.04 -18.30 15.37
CA GLN A 19 -15.45 -19.53 14.69
C GLN A 19 -14.65 -19.70 13.38
N PRO A 20 -14.02 -20.88 13.14
CA PRO A 20 -13.29 -21.14 11.91
C PRO A 20 -14.22 -21.09 10.70
N ARG A 21 -13.96 -20.17 9.78
CA ARG A 21 -14.72 -20.05 8.52
C ARG A 21 -14.20 -21.07 7.49
N GLY A 22 -14.55 -22.35 7.68
CA GLY A 22 -14.37 -23.42 6.67
C GLY A 22 -12.94 -23.64 6.16
N PRO A 23 -12.74 -24.52 5.15
CA PRO A 23 -11.46 -24.68 4.49
C PRO A 23 -11.09 -23.35 3.83
N SER A 24 -10.15 -22.70 4.47
CA SER A 24 -9.73 -21.35 4.22
C SER A 24 -9.26 -21.21 2.77
N GLN A 25 -10.08 -20.58 1.93
CA GLN A 25 -9.55 -19.92 0.75
C GLN A 25 -8.67 -18.80 1.29
N ASN A 26 -7.39 -19.13 1.53
CA ASN A 26 -6.35 -18.31 2.16
C ASN A 26 -5.93 -17.14 1.26
N SER A 27 -6.90 -16.53 0.58
CA SER A 27 -6.72 -15.34 -0.21
C SER A 27 -7.12 -14.15 0.64
N PHE A 28 -6.13 -13.34 0.98
CA PHE A 28 -6.29 -12.09 1.71
C PHE A 28 -6.24 -10.93 0.73
N ILE A 29 -6.97 -9.86 1.01
CA ILE A 29 -6.90 -8.63 0.22
C ILE A 29 -5.82 -7.75 0.84
N CYS A 30 -4.82 -7.41 0.04
CA CYS A 30 -3.79 -6.46 0.46
C CYS A 30 -4.41 -5.07 0.64
N LEU A 31 -4.28 -4.47 1.82
CA LEU A 31 -4.83 -3.14 2.10
C LEU A 31 -4.15 -2.00 1.32
N CYS A 32 -2.93 -2.23 0.82
CA CYS A 32 -2.19 -1.25 0.02
C CYS A 32 -2.64 -1.24 -1.45
N CYS A 33 -2.62 -2.38 -2.13
CA CYS A 33 -2.91 -2.45 -3.57
C CYS A 33 -4.29 -3.01 -3.91
N GLN A 34 -5.09 -3.38 -2.90
CA GLN A 34 -6.44 -3.97 -3.02
C GLN A 34 -6.50 -5.26 -3.86
N ARG A 35 -5.36 -5.95 -4.02
CA ARG A 35 -5.30 -7.22 -4.76
C ARG A 35 -5.47 -8.39 -3.80
N SER A 36 -6.17 -9.41 -4.28
CA SER A 36 -6.24 -10.71 -3.61
C SER A 36 -4.89 -11.44 -3.76
N ARG A 37 -4.34 -11.89 -2.62
CA ARG A 37 -3.04 -12.56 -2.50
C ARG A 37 -3.16 -13.79 -1.63
N ARG A 38 -2.34 -14.81 -1.90
CA ARG A 38 -2.23 -15.97 -1.01
C ARG A 38 -1.65 -15.54 0.33
N SER A 39 -2.03 -16.22 1.40
CA SER A 39 -1.53 -15.98 2.76
C SER A 39 -0.01 -16.05 2.86
N GLN A 40 0.66 -16.85 2.01
CA GLN A 40 2.13 -16.94 1.98
C GLN A 40 2.81 -15.70 1.37
N LEU A 41 2.05 -14.86 0.68
CA LEU A 41 2.52 -13.60 0.05
C LEU A 41 2.05 -12.37 0.85
N MET A 42 1.44 -12.60 2.01
CA MET A 42 1.06 -11.57 2.96
C MET A 42 2.16 -11.45 4.01
N ASP A 43 2.28 -10.24 4.53
CA ASP A 43 3.11 -9.87 5.65
C ASP A 43 2.97 -10.85 6.84
N PRO A 44 4.07 -11.41 7.37
CA PRO A 44 4.04 -12.31 8.52
C PRO A 44 3.48 -11.65 9.79
N ASP A 45 3.54 -10.32 9.90
CA ASP A 45 2.97 -9.59 11.04
C ASP A 45 1.43 -9.58 11.01
N GLY A 46 0.82 -10.04 9.91
CA GLY A 46 -0.64 -10.12 9.77
C GLY A 46 -1.30 -8.77 9.59
N CYS A 47 -0.54 -7.72 9.25
CA CYS A 47 -1.07 -6.36 9.06
C CYS A 47 -1.89 -6.20 7.77
N GLY A 48 -1.98 -7.25 6.94
CA GLY A 48 -2.78 -7.27 5.71
C GLY A 48 -2.13 -6.57 4.52
N ILE A 49 -0.79 -6.46 4.50
CA ILE A 49 -0.02 -5.93 3.38
C ILE A 49 0.70 -7.08 2.67
N CYS A 50 0.90 -7.01 1.35
CA CYS A 50 1.65 -8.05 0.63
C CYS A 50 3.14 -7.73 0.53
N ASP A 51 3.97 -8.76 0.35
CA ASP A 51 5.43 -8.63 0.24
C ASP A 51 5.86 -7.63 -0.85
N ASP A 52 5.17 -7.63 -1.99
CA ASP A 52 5.44 -6.68 -3.09
C ASP A 52 5.31 -5.21 -2.66
N CYS A 53 4.37 -4.92 -1.74
CA CYS A 53 4.12 -3.57 -1.24
C CYS A 53 5.04 -3.21 -0.07
N LEU A 54 5.48 -4.21 0.69
CA LEU A 54 6.46 -4.05 1.78
C LEU A 54 7.90 -3.89 1.28
N SER A 55 8.19 -4.42 0.10
CA SER A 55 9.45 -4.23 -0.59
C SER A 55 9.26 -3.21 -1.71
N PRO A 56 9.03 -1.91 -1.42
CA PRO A 56 9.09 -0.90 -2.46
C PRO A 56 10.51 -0.96 -2.99
N GLY A 57 10.64 -1.54 -4.19
CA GLY A 57 11.92 -1.92 -4.75
C GLY A 57 12.91 -0.79 -4.58
N LEU A 58 14.13 -1.14 -4.18
CA LEU A 58 15.32 -0.31 -4.20
C LEU A 58 15.25 0.63 -5.41
N VAL A 59 14.65 1.80 -5.21
CA VAL A 59 14.73 2.86 -6.20
C VAL A 59 16.21 3.18 -6.22
N PRO A 60 16.90 3.13 -7.38
CA PRO A 60 18.11 3.90 -7.49
C PRO A 60 17.68 5.31 -7.08
N GLU A 61 18.20 5.81 -5.96
CA GLU A 61 18.02 7.19 -5.51
C GLU A 61 17.97 8.06 -6.77
N ARG A 62 16.78 8.55 -7.15
CA ARG A 62 16.72 9.58 -8.16
C ARG A 62 17.47 10.73 -7.50
N PRO A 63 18.63 11.19 -8.00
CA PRO A 63 19.26 12.35 -7.42
C PRO A 63 18.21 13.45 -7.45
N SER A 64 17.83 13.89 -6.24
CA SER A 64 16.81 14.89 -6.01
C SER A 64 17.09 16.06 -6.95
N ALA A 65 16.23 16.26 -7.94
CA ALA A 65 16.34 17.37 -8.90
C ALA A 65 15.96 18.70 -8.23
N VAL A 66 16.53 18.95 -7.06
CA VAL A 66 16.38 20.16 -6.28
C VAL A 66 17.76 20.77 -6.13
N HIS A 67 18.38 21.14 -7.25
CA HIS A 67 19.14 22.38 -7.28
C HIS A 67 19.37 22.92 -8.69
N SER A 68 19.19 24.23 -8.79
CA SER A 68 19.69 25.11 -9.85
C SER A 68 18.90 25.17 -11.15
N THR A 69 17.79 25.92 -11.08
CA THR A 69 17.40 26.82 -12.15
C THR A 69 18.58 27.74 -12.51
N MET A 70 19.17 27.56 -13.70
CA MET A 70 19.88 28.64 -14.38
C MET A 70 19.29 28.74 -15.79
N PHE A 71 18.56 29.83 -15.97
CA PHE A 71 18.04 30.33 -17.23
C PHE A 71 19.19 30.46 -18.23
N SER A 72 19.08 29.85 -19.41
CA SER A 72 19.87 30.25 -20.57
C SER A 72 18.97 30.26 -21.78
N GLU A 73 18.27 31.38 -21.95
CA GLU A 73 17.77 31.81 -23.25
C GLU A 73 18.97 31.89 -24.20
N ASN A 74 18.98 31.07 -25.25
CA ASN A 74 19.62 31.39 -26.52
C ASN A 74 18.98 30.57 -27.66
N ALA A 75 17.94 31.19 -28.22
CA ALA A 75 17.75 31.48 -29.64
C ALA A 75 17.87 30.36 -30.71
N ALA A 76 16.84 30.42 -31.57
CA ALA A 76 16.89 30.30 -33.03
C ALA A 76 16.59 28.94 -33.70
N LEU A 77 15.31 28.79 -34.07
CA LEU A 77 14.81 28.48 -35.42
C LEU A 77 15.73 27.67 -36.37
N SER A 78 15.27 26.48 -36.78
CA SER A 78 15.13 26.19 -38.22
C SER A 78 14.17 25.04 -38.53
N ARG A 79 13.32 25.32 -39.51
CA ARG A 79 12.20 24.53 -40.07
C ARG A 79 12.75 23.51 -41.07
N VAL A 80 12.07 22.37 -41.27
CA VAL A 80 11.67 21.89 -42.62
C VAL A 80 10.43 21.00 -42.47
N GLY A 81 9.33 21.40 -43.12
CA GLY A 81 8.15 20.57 -43.29
C GLY A 81 8.36 19.52 -44.38
N VAL A 82 7.88 18.30 -44.16
CA VAL A 82 7.82 17.25 -45.18
C VAL A 82 6.40 17.25 -45.76
N ALA A 83 6.27 17.73 -46.98
CA ALA A 83 5.07 17.56 -47.78
C ALA A 83 5.00 16.11 -48.28
N ILE A 84 3.98 15.35 -47.87
CA ILE A 84 3.70 14.03 -48.43
C ILE A 84 2.57 14.21 -49.43
N THR A 85 2.89 14.22 -50.72
CA THR A 85 1.90 14.14 -51.80
C THR A 85 1.59 12.66 -52.07
N THR A 86 0.37 12.20 -51.78
CA THR A 86 -0.13 10.92 -52.26
C THR A 86 -1.07 11.18 -53.43
N LYS A 87 -0.67 10.69 -54.61
CA LYS A 87 -1.44 10.70 -55.85
C LYS A 87 -2.12 9.34 -55.98
N ARG A 88 -3.45 9.30 -56.12
CA ARG A 88 -4.20 8.24 -56.83
C ARG A 88 -5.47 8.84 -57.42
#